data_AF-A0A9E5NEV6-F1
#
_entry.id   AF-A0A9E5NEV6-F1
#
_cell.length_a   1.000
_cell.length_b   1.000
_cell.length_c   1.000
_cell.angle_alpha   90.00
_cell.angle_beta   90.00
_cell.angle_gamma   90.00
#
_symmetry.space_group_name_H-M   'P 1'
#
loop_
_entity.id
_entity.type
_entity.pdbx_description
1 polymer ?
#
loop_
_entity_poly.entity_id
_entity_poly.type
_entity_poly.pdbx_seq_one_letter_code
_entity_poly.pdbx_strand_id
1 'polypeptide(L)'
;PLYNAGMRDEMANLVEHNIAQVKELGVSRLVTTCPSCFYAWKHLYPQFASLPANLTIVHATQLLAELFDDRRIMPGILPCVVTYHDPCDLGRKSEEYDAPRHILKSLPGVELREMANIRDNALCCGGGGDVEFFNDEATMDVAIRRLRQALDVEA
;
A
#
# COMPACT_ATOMS: atom_id res chain seq x y z
N PRO A 1 -13.09 1.95 -3.49
CA PRO A 1 -14.30 2.80 -3.67
C PRO A 1 -15.59 1.98 -3.74
N LEU A 2 -15.88 1.22 -4.81
CA LEU A 2 -17.17 0.50 -4.94
C LEU A 2 -17.49 -0.41 -3.75
N TYR A 3 -16.50 -1.17 -3.28
CA TYR A 3 -16.68 -2.02 -2.10
C TYR A 3 -17.03 -1.22 -0.83
N ASN A 4 -16.43 -0.05 -0.61
CA ASN A 4 -16.68 0.77 0.57
C ASN A 4 -18.02 1.53 0.44
N ALA A 5 -18.39 1.94 -0.77
CA ALA A 5 -19.67 2.57 -1.10
C ALA A 5 -20.86 1.58 -1.11
N GLY A 6 -20.64 0.29 -0.85
CA GLY A 6 -21.69 -0.73 -0.84
C GLY A 6 -22.15 -1.22 -2.22
N MET A 7 -21.51 -0.74 -3.30
CA MET A 7 -21.76 -1.09 -4.69
C MET A 7 -21.16 -2.46 -5.04
N ARG A 8 -21.73 -3.52 -4.45
CA ARG A 8 -21.21 -4.90 -4.52
C ARG A 8 -21.36 -5.51 -5.91
N ASP A 9 -22.44 -5.22 -6.61
CA ASP A 9 -22.71 -5.79 -7.94
C ASP A 9 -21.78 -5.16 -8.98
N GLU A 10 -21.57 -3.85 -8.92
CA GLU A 10 -20.60 -3.15 -9.77
C GLU A 10 -19.17 -3.58 -9.48
N MET A 11 -18.85 -3.83 -8.21
CA MET A 11 -17.57 -4.43 -7.83
C MET A 11 -17.39 -5.81 -8.46
N ALA A 12 -18.42 -6.67 -8.43
CA ALA A 12 -18.36 -8.01 -9.02
C ALA A 12 -18.04 -7.95 -10.53
N ASN A 13 -18.73 -7.07 -11.26
CA ASN A 13 -18.50 -6.86 -12.69
C ASN A 13 -17.05 -6.42 -12.99
N LEU A 14 -16.49 -5.50 -12.18
CA LEU A 14 -15.10 -5.08 -12.34
C LEU A 14 -14.10 -6.18 -11.97
N VAL A 15 -14.40 -6.99 -10.95
CA VAL A 15 -13.55 -8.13 -10.57
C VAL A 15 -13.47 -9.13 -11.71
N GLU A 16 -14.61 -9.50 -12.31
CA GLU A 16 -14.65 -10.42 -13.45
C GLU A 16 -13.87 -9.88 -14.64
N HIS A 17 -14.08 -8.60 -14.99
CA HIS A 17 -13.34 -7.92 -16.05
C HIS A 17 -11.82 -7.97 -15.83
N ASN A 18 -11.37 -7.59 -14.63
CA ASN A 18 -9.95 -7.54 -14.30
C ASN A 18 -9.31 -8.94 -14.26
N ILE A 19 -10.00 -9.95 -13.73
CA ILE A 19 -9.51 -11.33 -13.73
C ILE A 19 -9.43 -11.88 -15.15
N ALA A 20 -10.39 -11.56 -16.02
CA ALA A 20 -10.36 -11.96 -17.42
C ALA A 20 -9.12 -11.39 -18.14
N GLN A 21 -8.81 -10.11 -17.91
CA GLN A 21 -7.61 -9.47 -18.47
C GLN A 21 -6.30 -10.13 -17.97
N VAL A 22 -6.21 -10.43 -16.67
CA VAL A 22 -5.03 -11.13 -16.12
C VAL A 22 -4.87 -12.54 -16.72
N LYS A 23 -5.99 -13.27 -16.92
CA LYS A 23 -5.99 -14.58 -17.56
C LYS A 23 -5.54 -14.50 -19.03
N GLU A 24 -6.04 -13.52 -19.76
CA GLU A 24 -5.69 -13.28 -21.17
C GLU A 24 -4.20 -12.97 -21.34
N LEU A 25 -3.64 -12.14 -20.45
CA LEU A 25 -2.21 -11.82 -20.46
C LEU A 25 -1.32 -12.99 -20.03
N GLY A 26 -1.88 -14.03 -19.42
CA GLY A 26 -1.13 -15.22 -18.99
C GLY A 26 -0.06 -14.93 -17.94
N VAL A 27 -0.17 -13.83 -17.19
CA VAL A 27 0.83 -13.41 -16.20
C VAL A 27 0.70 -14.23 -14.91
N SER A 28 1.84 -14.60 -14.33
CA SER A 28 1.91 -15.30 -13.04
C SER A 28 2.18 -14.37 -11.86
N ARG A 29 2.50 -13.10 -12.11
CA ARG A 29 2.83 -12.11 -11.08
C ARG A 29 2.16 -10.78 -11.41
N LEU A 30 1.32 -10.29 -10.49
CA LEU A 30 0.66 -8.99 -10.59
C LEU A 30 1.24 -8.05 -9.54
N VAL A 31 1.80 -6.94 -9.99
CA VAL A 31 2.44 -5.94 -9.13
C VAL A 31 1.53 -4.75 -8.97
N THR A 32 1.19 -4.40 -7.73
CA THR A 32 0.38 -3.22 -7.40
C THR A 32 1.25 -2.15 -6.76
N THR A 33 1.07 -0.88 -7.13
CA THR A 33 1.77 0.27 -6.50
C THR A 33 0.94 0.95 -5.42
N CYS A 34 -0.35 0.60 -5.32
CA CYS A 34 -1.28 1.16 -4.35
C CYS A 34 -1.62 0.12 -3.28
N PRO A 35 -1.51 0.46 -1.98
CA PRO A 35 -1.95 -0.37 -0.85
C PRO A 35 -3.39 -0.90 -1.00
N SER A 36 -4.33 -0.03 -1.41
CA SER A 36 -5.73 -0.43 -1.58
C SER A 36 -5.93 -1.39 -2.74
N CYS A 37 -5.16 -1.26 -3.83
CA CYS A 37 -5.18 -2.22 -4.93
C CYS A 37 -4.62 -3.57 -4.49
N PHE A 38 -3.51 -3.58 -3.74
CA PHE A 38 -2.95 -4.80 -3.16
C PHE A 38 -3.98 -5.51 -2.29
N TYR A 39 -4.59 -4.78 -1.35
CA TYR A 39 -5.61 -5.32 -0.47
C TYR A 39 -6.83 -5.83 -1.25
N ALA A 40 -7.29 -5.08 -2.26
CA ALA A 40 -8.41 -5.49 -3.09
C ALA A 40 -8.14 -6.83 -3.80
N TRP A 41 -7.01 -6.94 -4.50
CA TRP A 41 -6.64 -8.18 -5.19
C TRP A 41 -6.43 -9.35 -4.23
N LYS A 42 -5.75 -9.12 -3.11
CA LYS A 42 -5.36 -10.19 -2.18
C LYS A 42 -6.52 -10.67 -1.30
N HIS A 43 -7.41 -9.78 -0.87
CA HIS A 43 -8.42 -10.10 0.15
C HIS A 43 -9.86 -9.89 -0.29
N LEU A 44 -10.15 -8.92 -1.17
CA LEU A 44 -11.53 -8.64 -1.59
C LEU A 44 -11.94 -9.46 -2.81
N TYR A 45 -11.11 -9.51 -3.85
CA TYR A 45 -11.42 -10.22 -5.10
C TYR A 45 -11.77 -11.70 -4.89
N PRO A 46 -11.07 -12.46 -4.01
CA PRO A 46 -11.43 -13.85 -3.70
C PRO A 46 -12.83 -14.04 -3.12
N GLN A 47 -13.49 -12.98 -2.63
CA GLN A 47 -14.86 -13.04 -2.14
C GLN A 47 -15.89 -13.00 -3.28
N PHE A 48 -15.50 -12.55 -4.48
CA PHE A 48 -16.38 -12.43 -5.65
C PHE A 48 -16.08 -13.51 -6.70
N ALA A 49 -14.80 -13.82 -6.93
CA ALA A 49 -14.39 -14.80 -7.93
C ALA A 49 -13.03 -15.43 -7.60
N SER A 50 -12.83 -16.66 -8.09
CA SER A 50 -11.54 -17.34 -7.96
C SER A 50 -10.47 -16.68 -8.83
N LEU A 51 -9.32 -16.39 -8.21
CA LEU A 51 -8.12 -15.94 -8.91
C LEU A 51 -7.46 -17.11 -9.67
N PRO A 52 -6.66 -16.84 -10.72
CA PRO A 52 -5.83 -17.86 -11.36
C PRO A 52 -4.88 -18.50 -10.34
N ALA A 53 -4.77 -19.83 -10.35
CA ALA A 53 -4.06 -20.59 -9.32
C ALA A 53 -2.56 -20.25 -9.19
N ASN A 54 -1.93 -19.82 -10.28
CA ASN A 54 -0.52 -19.45 -10.36
C ASN A 54 -0.28 -17.93 -10.26
N LEU A 55 -1.31 -17.14 -9.95
CA LEU A 55 -1.19 -15.68 -9.85
C LEU A 55 -0.71 -15.27 -8.45
N THR A 56 0.47 -14.67 -8.38
CA THR A 56 1.01 -14.07 -7.16
C THR A 56 0.74 -12.57 -7.17
N ILE A 57 0.06 -12.06 -6.14
CA ILE A 57 -0.16 -10.62 -5.94
C ILE A 57 0.97 -10.07 -5.08
N VAL A 58 1.65 -9.03 -5.57
CA VAL A 58 2.83 -8.44 -4.93
C VAL A 58 2.67 -6.92 -4.86
N HIS A 59 2.98 -6.32 -3.70
CA HIS A 59 3.07 -4.87 -3.62
C HIS A 59 4.43 -4.39 -4.14
N ALA A 60 4.48 -3.21 -4.75
CA ALA A 60 5.71 -2.67 -5.35
C ALA A 60 6.89 -2.60 -4.37
N THR A 61 6.62 -2.38 -3.07
CA THR A 61 7.66 -2.42 -2.02
C THR A 61 8.26 -3.81 -1.83
N GLN A 62 7.46 -4.87 -1.93
CA GLN A 62 7.95 -6.25 -1.82
C GLN A 62 8.81 -6.61 -3.05
N LEU A 63 8.37 -6.20 -4.24
CA LEU A 63 9.17 -6.37 -5.46
C LEU A 63 10.48 -5.60 -5.38
N LEU A 64 10.45 -4.33 -4.96
CA LEU A 64 11.65 -3.51 -4.92
C LEU A 64 12.64 -4.01 -3.85
N ALA A 65 12.15 -4.52 -2.72
CA ALA A 65 12.98 -5.20 -1.72
C ALA A 65 13.70 -6.43 -2.32
N GLU A 66 12.98 -7.31 -3.02
CA GLU A 66 13.56 -8.46 -3.74
C GLU A 66 14.63 -8.01 -4.74
N LEU A 67 14.36 -6.97 -5.53
CA LEU A 67 15.30 -6.48 -6.53
C LEU A 67 16.58 -5.87 -5.92
N PHE A 68 16.49 -5.30 -4.72
CA PHE A 68 17.64 -4.79 -3.97
C PHE A 68 18.46 -5.94 -3.41
N ASP A 69 17.81 -6.94 -2.80
CA ASP A 69 18.48 -8.11 -2.23
C ASP A 69 19.21 -8.93 -3.30
N ASP A 70 18.58 -9.10 -4.47
CA ASP A 70 19.16 -9.78 -5.62
C ASP A 70 20.23 -8.94 -6.36
N ARG A 71 20.50 -7.69 -5.90
CA ARG A 71 21.41 -6.72 -6.54
C ARG A 71 21.08 -6.46 -8.02
N ARG A 72 19.81 -6.61 -8.40
CA ARG A 72 19.31 -6.31 -9.74
C ARG A 72 19.10 -4.82 -9.94
N ILE A 73 18.87 -4.10 -8.86
CA ILE A 73 18.87 -2.64 -8.80
C ILE A 73 19.83 -2.22 -7.71
N MET A 74 20.70 -1.25 -8.02
CA MET A 74 21.60 -0.63 -7.04
C MET A 74 21.06 0.75 -6.68
N PRO A 75 20.86 1.05 -5.39
CA PRO A 75 20.36 2.35 -4.98
C PRO A 75 21.43 3.43 -5.18
N GLY A 76 21.01 4.60 -5.66
CA GLY A 76 21.83 5.80 -5.65
C GLY A 76 22.00 6.36 -4.23
N ILE A 77 22.97 7.26 -4.06
CA ILE A 77 23.16 7.96 -2.79
C ILE A 77 22.14 9.09 -2.68
N LEU A 78 21.41 9.14 -1.58
CA LEU A 78 20.43 10.18 -1.28
C LEU A 78 20.57 10.61 0.19
N PRO A 79 21.36 11.65 0.49
CA PRO A 79 21.51 12.16 1.85
C PRO A 79 20.25 12.91 2.26
N CYS A 80 19.36 12.25 3.01
CA CYS A 80 18.16 12.88 3.57
C CYS A 80 17.64 12.13 4.79
N VAL A 81 16.90 12.86 5.63
CA VAL A 81 16.07 12.27 6.68
C VAL A 81 14.72 11.93 6.07
N VAL A 82 14.19 10.76 6.36
CA VAL A 82 12.86 10.32 5.91
C VAL A 82 12.11 9.64 7.05
N THR A 83 10.79 9.65 6.95
CA THR A 83 9.92 8.82 7.78
C THR A 83 8.97 8.01 6.90
N TYR A 84 8.32 7.00 7.49
CA TYR A 84 7.40 6.14 6.77
C TYR A 84 5.99 6.19 7.36
N HIS A 85 5.01 6.45 6.51
CA HIS A 85 3.59 6.29 6.84
C HIS A 85 3.14 4.89 6.48
N ASP A 86 2.82 4.07 7.49
CA ASP A 86 2.24 2.74 7.30
C ASP A 86 0.80 2.83 6.76
N PRO A 87 0.54 2.51 5.48
CA PRO A 87 -0.80 2.58 4.92
C PRO A 87 -1.67 1.49 5.54
N CYS A 88 -2.91 1.81 5.89
CA CYS A 88 -3.79 0.87 6.60
C CYS A 88 -4.06 -0.43 5.82
N ASP A 89 -4.23 -0.33 4.50
CA ASP A 89 -4.51 -1.49 3.64
C ASP A 89 -3.30 -2.42 3.47
N LEU A 90 -2.06 -1.87 3.41
CA LEU A 90 -0.84 -2.67 3.28
C LEU A 90 -0.40 -3.23 4.65
N GLY A 91 -0.43 -2.37 5.66
CA GLY A 91 -0.07 -2.70 7.04
C GLY A 91 -1.18 -3.46 7.76
N ARG A 92 -2.11 -2.72 8.40
CA ARG A 92 -3.13 -3.32 9.31
C ARG A 92 -3.97 -4.44 8.69
N LYS A 93 -4.22 -4.40 7.37
CA LYS A 93 -5.08 -5.40 6.71
C LYS A 93 -4.34 -6.49 5.96
N SER A 94 -3.06 -6.29 5.65
CA SER A 94 -2.26 -7.25 4.87
C SER A 94 -0.94 -7.64 5.52
N GLU A 95 -0.66 -7.11 6.71
CA GLU A 95 0.48 -7.39 7.59
C GLU A 95 1.85 -7.13 6.97
N GLU A 96 1.92 -6.26 5.95
CA GLU A 96 3.17 -5.88 5.31
C GLU A 96 3.68 -4.54 5.85
N TYR A 97 4.76 -4.61 6.62
CA TYR A 97 5.40 -3.45 7.27
C TYR A 97 6.89 -3.35 6.98
N ASP A 98 7.51 -4.44 6.55
CA ASP A 98 8.96 -4.60 6.61
C ASP A 98 9.60 -4.27 5.27
N ALA A 99 8.99 -4.65 4.14
CA ALA A 99 9.52 -4.35 2.81
C ALA A 99 9.78 -2.84 2.58
N PRO A 100 8.86 -1.91 2.93
CA PRO A 100 9.12 -0.47 2.78
C PRO A 100 10.31 0.01 3.61
N ARG A 101 10.43 -0.47 4.86
CA ARG A 101 11.52 -0.10 5.77
C ARG A 101 12.85 -0.67 5.33
N HIS A 102 12.84 -1.90 4.82
CA HIS A 102 14.02 -2.55 4.25
C HIS A 102 14.58 -1.75 3.07
N ILE A 103 13.71 -1.32 2.15
CA ILE A 103 14.10 -0.43 1.05
C ILE A 103 14.75 0.84 1.59
N LEU A 104 14.08 1.56 2.48
CA LEU A 104 14.55 2.85 3.01
C LEU A 104 15.91 2.72 3.72
N LYS A 105 16.11 1.66 4.52
CA LYS A 105 17.39 1.38 5.21
C LYS A 105 18.50 0.95 4.26
N SER A 106 18.16 0.44 3.08
CA SER A 106 19.13 0.03 2.06
C SER A 106 19.63 1.19 1.21
N LEU A 107 18.99 2.36 1.27
CA LEU A 107 19.39 3.55 0.52
C LEU A 107 20.59 4.25 1.19
N PRO A 108 21.76 4.36 0.53
CA PRO A 108 22.91 5.03 1.11
C PRO A 108 22.64 6.52 1.38
N GLY A 109 22.93 6.97 2.60
CA GLY A 109 22.73 8.35 3.03
C GLY A 109 21.35 8.66 3.58
N VAL A 110 20.40 7.73 3.49
CA VAL A 110 19.06 7.91 4.06
C VAL A 110 19.07 7.58 5.56
N GLU A 111 18.56 8.50 6.36
CA GLU A 111 18.29 8.29 7.78
C GLU A 111 16.77 8.10 7.98
N LEU A 112 16.35 6.86 8.29
CA LEU A 112 14.96 6.57 8.59
C LEU A 112 14.65 6.89 10.06
N ARG A 113 13.78 7.87 10.30
CA ARG A 113 13.23 8.19 11.62
C ARG A 113 11.76 7.77 11.69
N GLU A 114 11.44 6.89 12.63
CA GLU A 114 10.09 6.40 12.84
C GLU A 114 9.25 7.42 13.63
N MET A 115 8.04 7.71 13.16
CA MET A 115 7.05 8.48 13.92
C MET A 115 6.64 7.76 15.22
N ALA A 116 6.02 8.48 16.16
CA ALA A 116 5.57 7.88 17.43
C ALA A 116 4.54 6.74 17.24
N ASN A 117 3.69 6.83 16.21
CA ASN A 117 2.72 5.80 15.85
C ASN A 117 3.13 5.10 14.56
N ILE A 118 3.45 3.82 14.63
CA ILE A 118 3.90 3.00 13.49
C ILE A 118 3.19 1.67 13.46
N ARG A 119 3.36 0.95 12.34
CA ARG A 119 2.82 -0.38 12.10
C ARG A 119 1.31 -0.45 12.32
N ASP A 120 0.83 -1.39 13.12
CA ASP A 120 -0.55 -1.58 13.51
C ASP A 120 -1.13 -0.36 14.26
N ASN A 121 -0.28 0.39 14.96
CA ASN A 121 -0.64 1.57 15.73
C ASN A 121 -0.59 2.87 14.91
N ALA A 122 -0.27 2.82 13.61
CA ALA A 122 -0.17 4.01 12.76
C ALA A 122 -1.51 4.73 12.63
N LEU A 123 -1.46 6.07 12.76
CA LEU A 123 -2.62 6.91 12.53
C LEU A 123 -3.00 6.90 11.05
N CYS A 124 -4.30 7.00 10.77
CA CYS A 124 -4.82 7.12 9.40
C CYS A 124 -4.27 8.39 8.72
N CYS A 125 -4.10 8.36 7.40
CA CYS A 125 -3.80 9.56 6.60
C CYS A 125 -5.04 10.41 6.30
N GLY A 126 -6.25 9.88 6.51
CA GLY A 126 -7.51 10.56 6.24
C GLY A 126 -8.14 10.21 4.88
N GLY A 127 -7.36 9.98 3.82
CA GLY A 127 -7.90 9.84 2.45
C GLY A 127 -8.62 8.51 2.12
N GLY A 128 -8.87 7.65 3.11
CA GLY A 128 -9.47 6.33 2.90
C GLY A 128 -10.95 6.28 3.27
N GLY A 129 -11.63 5.20 2.88
CA GLY A 129 -12.99 4.91 3.34
C GLY A 129 -14.08 5.84 2.82
N ASP A 130 -13.80 6.57 1.73
CA ASP A 130 -14.71 7.51 1.06
C ASP A 130 -15.21 8.66 1.96
N VAL A 131 -14.56 8.89 3.12
CA VAL A 131 -14.96 9.94 4.08
C VAL A 131 -14.81 11.35 3.50
N GLU A 132 -13.78 11.56 2.68
CA GLU A 132 -13.50 12.83 2.02
C GLU A 132 -14.67 13.35 1.17
N PHE A 133 -15.50 12.45 0.60
CA PHE A 133 -16.68 12.84 -0.17
C PHE A 133 -17.79 13.43 0.70
N PHE A 134 -17.80 13.13 2.00
CA PHE A 134 -18.85 13.55 2.93
C PHE A 134 -18.38 14.62 3.92
N ASN A 135 -17.11 14.56 4.32
CA ASN A 135 -16.52 15.45 5.32
C ASN A 135 -15.01 15.59 5.08
N ASP A 136 -14.66 16.59 4.28
CA ASP A 136 -13.29 16.97 3.97
C ASP A 136 -12.55 17.54 5.19
N GLU A 137 -13.22 18.32 6.03
CA GLU A 137 -12.66 18.88 7.27
C GLU A 137 -12.15 17.77 8.21
N ALA A 138 -12.96 16.73 8.46
CA ALA A 138 -12.58 15.61 9.29
C ALA A 138 -11.40 14.81 8.71
N THR A 139 -11.37 14.65 7.38
CA THR A 139 -10.26 14.03 6.66
C THR A 139 -8.98 14.83 6.86
N MET A 140 -9.07 16.15 6.73
CA MET A 140 -7.94 17.04 6.89
C MET A 140 -7.40 17.08 8.31
N ASP A 141 -8.27 17.10 9.31
CA ASP A 141 -7.88 17.04 10.72
C ASP A 141 -7.05 15.79 11.06
N VAL A 142 -7.42 14.65 10.48
CA VAL A 142 -6.68 13.38 10.62
C VAL A 142 -5.33 13.46 9.91
N ALA A 143 -5.30 13.95 8.67
CA ALA A 143 -4.06 14.18 7.92
C ALA A 143 -3.09 15.09 8.68
N ILE A 144 -3.57 16.20 9.24
CA ILE A 144 -2.75 17.15 10.00
C ILE A 144 -2.11 16.48 11.22
N ARG A 145 -2.86 15.65 11.95
CA ARG A 145 -2.29 14.89 13.08
C ARG A 145 -1.17 13.97 12.63
N ARG A 146 -1.32 13.29 11.49
CA ARG A 146 -0.27 12.43 10.95
C ARG A 146 0.95 13.23 10.50
N LEU A 147 0.74 14.35 9.82
CA LEU A 147 1.82 15.24 9.38
C LEU A 147 2.61 15.83 10.57
N ARG A 148 1.94 16.18 11.67
CA ARG A 148 2.62 16.61 12.90
C ARG A 148 3.60 15.57 13.41
N GLN A 149 3.26 14.28 13.39
CA GLN A 149 4.19 13.23 13.80
C GLN A 149 5.44 13.17 12.91
N ALA A 150 5.29 13.42 11.61
CA ALA A 150 6.42 13.47 10.68
C ALA A 150 7.33 14.68 10.99
N LEU A 151 6.73 15.84 11.27
CA LEU A 151 7.45 17.04 11.69
C LEU A 151 8.18 16.84 13.03
N ASP A 152 7.58 16.13 13.99
CA ASP A 152 8.17 15.84 15.30
C ASP A 152 9.47 15.02 15.20
N VAL A 153 9.66 14.28 14.09
CA VAL A 153 10.89 13.53 13.81
C VAL A 153 11.79 14.22 12.79
N GLU A 154 11.47 15.46 12.41
CA GLU A 154 12.20 16.29 11.45
C GLU A 154 12.39 15.61 10.08
N ALA A 155 11.35 14.93 9.60
CA ALA A 155 11.33 14.23 8.31
C ALA A 155 10.34 14.86 7.32
#